data_AF-A0A958CS66-F1
#
_entry.id   AF-A0A958CS66-F1
#
_cell.length_a   1.000
_cell.length_b   1.000
_cell.length_c   1.000
_cell.angle_alpha   90.00
_cell.angle_beta   90.00
_cell.angle_gamma   90.00
#
_symmetry.space_group_name_H-M   'P 1'
#
loop_
_entity.id
_entity.type
_entity.pdbx_description
1 polymer ?
#
loop_
_entity_poly.entity_id
_entity_poly.type
_entity_poly.pdbx_seq_one_letter_code
_entity_poly.pdbx_strand_id
1 'polypeptide(L)'
;PLYPGRSQILMRYLLPYTGTSADFDREMSYPVDNLSVLVVDGPKVETDLQETDPQTIQDQLWNNFVTTNVAAGQDIKLRLSGLQRADAAAAGAMPATPALTTAVVAYHPPIVAGVALVTGILALVVFVAYVLRSKPQHAVAVAPAGTSTSADGDERQALLQSIARLDDMYAAGELGEDNYVVLRTAEKRRLVQLSEPPVDDSTDSAAVEAEVSTDPGQSDA
;
A
#
# COMPACT_ATOMS: atom_id res chain seq x y z
N PRO A 1 -15.09 21.58 -9.54
CA PRO A 1 -16.28 20.85 -10.03
C PRO A 1 -15.94 19.36 -10.09
N LEU A 2 -16.83 18.48 -9.61
CA LEU A 2 -16.63 17.04 -9.74
C LEU A 2 -17.01 16.60 -11.15
N TYR A 3 -16.17 15.77 -11.78
CA TYR A 3 -16.47 15.20 -13.09
C TYR A 3 -17.60 14.16 -12.96
N PRO A 4 -18.47 14.03 -13.97
CA PRO A 4 -19.52 13.01 -13.96
C PRO A 4 -18.89 11.60 -13.91
N GLY A 5 -19.41 10.75 -13.03
CA GLY A 5 -18.89 9.41 -12.77
C GLY A 5 -18.76 9.11 -11.28
N ARG A 6 -18.14 7.98 -10.94
CA ARG A 6 -17.83 7.62 -9.55
C ARG A 6 -16.55 8.32 -9.12
N SER A 7 -16.60 9.03 -8.01
CA SER A 7 -15.45 9.70 -7.41
C SER A 7 -15.31 9.26 -5.97
N GLN A 8 -14.08 8.97 -5.54
CA GLN A 8 -13.76 8.74 -4.14
C GLN A 8 -12.97 9.94 -3.62
N ILE A 9 -13.38 10.49 -2.48
CA ILE A 9 -12.76 11.67 -1.89
C ILE A 9 -12.42 11.34 -0.44
N LEU A 10 -11.14 11.47 -0.09
CA LEU A 10 -10.68 11.38 1.29
C LEU A 10 -10.45 12.79 1.83
N MET A 11 -10.99 13.06 3.02
CA MET A 11 -10.85 14.36 3.68
C MET A 11 -10.40 14.14 5.12
N ARG A 12 -9.41 14.93 5.55
CA ARG A 12 -8.94 14.94 6.93
C ARG A 12 -9.25 16.29 7.55
N TYR A 13 -9.86 16.27 8.73
CA TYR A 13 -10.20 17.47 9.48
C TYR A 13 -9.34 17.55 10.74
N LEU A 14 -8.86 18.76 11.03
CA LEU A 14 -8.34 19.13 12.34
C LEU A 14 -9.43 19.94 13.00
N LEU A 15 -10.08 19.38 14.01
CA LEU A 15 -11.18 20.02 14.71
C LEU A 15 -10.62 20.75 15.94
N PRO A 16 -10.53 22.10 15.93
CA PRO A 16 -10.14 22.83 17.12
C PRO A 16 -11.24 22.73 18.18
N TYR A 17 -10.87 22.48 19.42
CA TYR A 17 -11.81 22.37 20.54
C TYR A 17 -11.27 23.06 21.79
N THR A 18 -12.16 23.65 22.57
CA THR A 18 -11.85 24.27 23.86
C THR A 18 -12.53 23.47 24.96
N GLY A 19 -11.78 22.59 25.63
CA GLY A 19 -12.31 21.75 26.71
C GLY A 19 -12.19 20.25 26.42
N THR A 20 -13.26 19.50 26.71
CA THR A 20 -13.27 18.02 26.67
C THR A 20 -14.29 17.44 25.69
N SER A 21 -14.93 18.30 24.88
CA SER A 21 -15.91 17.91 23.87
C SER A 21 -15.76 18.75 22.61
N ALA A 22 -16.12 18.18 21.47
CA ALA A 22 -16.16 18.86 20.19
C ALA A 22 -17.36 18.37 19.38
N ASP A 23 -18.05 19.29 18.73
CA ASP A 23 -19.16 18.99 17.83
C ASP A 23 -18.68 19.17 16.38
N PHE A 24 -18.98 18.18 15.55
CA PHE A 24 -18.75 18.20 14.12
C PHE A 24 -20.09 18.09 13.41
N ASP A 25 -20.40 19.09 12.59
CA ASP A 25 -21.60 19.13 11.77
C ASP A 25 -21.20 19.44 10.33
N ARG A 26 -21.67 18.62 9.40
CA ARG A 26 -21.41 18.81 7.98
C ARG A 26 -22.57 18.41 7.11
N GLU A 27 -23.05 19.38 6.34
CA GLU A 27 -24.01 19.17 5.26
C GLU A 27 -23.29 18.63 4.00
N MET A 28 -23.88 17.59 3.39
CA MET A 28 -23.38 17.00 2.16
C MET A 28 -23.98 17.69 0.93
N SER A 29 -23.18 18.44 0.17
CA SER A 29 -23.68 19.17 -1.01
C SER A 29 -24.05 18.28 -2.19
N TYR A 30 -23.64 17.01 -2.18
CA TYR A 30 -23.87 16.04 -3.25
C TYR A 30 -24.33 14.71 -2.63
N PRO A 31 -25.11 13.89 -3.36
CA PRO A 31 -25.47 12.56 -2.89
C PRO A 31 -24.21 11.69 -2.77
N VAL A 32 -24.14 10.89 -1.71
CA VAL A 32 -23.00 10.01 -1.42
C VAL A 32 -23.49 8.58 -1.22
N ASP A 33 -22.99 7.66 -2.06
CA ASP A 33 -23.37 6.24 -2.00
C ASP A 33 -22.90 5.57 -0.69
N ASN A 34 -21.65 5.85 -0.28
CA ASN A 34 -21.05 5.34 0.95
C ASN A 34 -20.22 6.43 1.61
N LEU A 35 -20.50 6.70 2.89
CA LEU A 35 -19.74 7.61 3.73
C LEU A 35 -19.14 6.82 4.88
N SER A 36 -17.83 6.90 5.04
CA SER A 36 -17.09 6.38 6.19
C SER A 36 -16.42 7.55 6.90
N VAL A 37 -16.61 7.60 8.22
CA VAL A 37 -15.99 8.56 9.12
C VAL A 37 -15.09 7.79 10.06
N LEU A 38 -13.80 8.10 9.99
CA LEU A 38 -12.77 7.52 10.85
C LEU A 38 -12.44 8.50 11.96
N VAL A 39 -12.56 8.05 13.20
CA VAL A 39 -12.20 8.82 14.39
C VAL A 39 -11.08 8.08 15.11
N VAL A 40 -10.02 8.80 15.50
CA VAL A 40 -8.95 8.21 16.32
C VAL A 40 -9.51 7.61 17.60
N ASP A 41 -8.95 6.49 18.04
CA ASP A 41 -9.33 5.88 19.32
C ASP A 41 -9.04 6.82 20.52
N GLY A 42 -9.88 6.74 21.55
CA GLY A 42 -9.80 7.56 22.76
C GLY A 42 -11.08 8.33 23.10
N PRO A 43 -11.56 9.27 22.26
CA PRO A 43 -12.81 9.97 22.51
C PRO A 43 -14.02 9.06 22.31
N LYS A 44 -15.03 9.24 23.15
CA LYS A 44 -16.35 8.63 22.95
C LYS A 44 -17.11 9.44 21.89
N VAL A 45 -17.60 8.76 20.86
CA VAL A 45 -18.33 9.34 19.74
C VAL A 45 -19.83 9.07 19.90
N GLU A 46 -20.64 10.12 19.83
CA GLU A 46 -22.09 10.04 19.72
C GLU A 46 -22.49 10.44 18.30
N THR A 47 -23.15 9.54 17.58
CA THR A 47 -23.56 9.75 16.19
C THR A 47 -24.71 8.82 15.82
N ASP A 48 -25.48 9.20 14.81
CA ASP A 48 -26.53 8.36 14.22
C ASP A 48 -25.98 7.39 13.15
N LEU A 49 -24.67 7.44 12.88
CA LEU A 49 -23.99 6.55 11.96
C LEU A 49 -23.83 5.14 12.55
N GLN A 50 -23.74 4.15 11.68
CA GLN A 50 -23.51 2.76 12.10
C GLN A 50 -22.03 2.57 12.47
N GLU A 51 -21.76 2.21 13.72
CA GLU A 51 -20.43 1.79 14.14
C GLU A 51 -20.09 0.41 13.55
N THR A 52 -18.86 0.27 13.09
CA THR A 52 -18.29 -0.97 12.52
C THR A 52 -16.99 -1.31 13.22
N ASP A 53 -16.40 -2.45 12.88
CA ASP A 53 -15.15 -2.89 13.48
C ASP A 53 -14.05 -1.82 13.34
N PRO A 54 -13.31 -1.53 14.43
CA PRO A 54 -12.19 -0.61 14.38
C PRO A 54 -11.15 -1.05 13.34
N GLN A 55 -10.57 -0.07 12.66
CA GLN A 55 -9.57 -0.28 11.63
C GLN A 55 -8.21 0.21 12.09
N THR A 56 -7.17 -0.58 11.86
CA THR A 56 -5.79 -0.16 12.12
C THR A 56 -5.19 0.40 10.83
N ILE A 57 -4.76 1.66 10.88
CA ILE A 57 -4.13 2.37 9.75
C ILE A 57 -2.84 2.99 10.27
N GLN A 58 -1.69 2.63 9.69
CA GLN A 58 -0.37 3.13 10.12
C GLN A 58 -0.11 2.93 11.63
N ASP A 59 -0.38 1.73 12.13
CA ASP A 59 -0.26 1.35 13.55
C ASP A 59 -1.12 2.17 14.53
N GLN A 60 -2.07 2.95 14.01
CA GLN A 60 -3.03 3.70 14.79
C GLN A 60 -4.42 3.09 14.64
N LEU A 61 -5.12 2.91 15.77
CA LEU A 61 -6.49 2.40 15.80
C LEU A 61 -7.49 3.53 15.52
N TRP A 62 -8.42 3.26 14.61
CA TRP A 62 -9.48 4.17 14.21
C TRP A 62 -10.84 3.50 14.39
N ASN A 63 -11.75 4.17 15.10
CA ASN A 63 -13.15 3.79 15.15
C ASN A 63 -13.83 4.21 13.86
N ASN A 64 -14.51 3.26 13.19
CA ASN A 64 -15.09 3.47 11.87
C ASN A 64 -16.62 3.53 11.96
N PHE A 65 -17.18 4.66 11.51
CA PHE A 65 -18.61 4.91 11.46
C PHE A 65 -19.05 5.06 10.01
N VAL A 66 -20.04 4.28 9.59
CA VAL A 66 -20.46 4.22 8.19
C VAL A 66 -21.94 4.54 8.02
N THR A 67 -22.28 5.07 6.87
CA THR A 67 -23.66 5.17 6.38
C THR A 67 -23.68 5.05 4.85
N THR A 68 -24.84 4.75 4.31
CA THR A 68 -25.04 4.58 2.86
C THR A 68 -26.19 5.43 2.38
N ASN A 69 -26.18 5.77 1.09
CA ASN A 69 -27.24 6.52 0.41
C ASN A 69 -27.56 7.86 1.09
N VAL A 70 -26.52 8.64 1.42
CA VAL A 70 -26.68 9.98 1.99
C VAL A 70 -27.20 10.91 0.90
N ALA A 71 -28.34 11.54 1.17
CA ALA A 71 -28.94 12.47 0.22
C ALA A 71 -28.17 13.81 0.19
N ALA A 72 -28.26 14.54 -0.93
CA ALA A 72 -27.80 15.91 -0.96
C ALA A 72 -28.60 16.78 0.03
N GLY A 73 -27.91 17.66 0.76
CA GLY A 73 -28.47 18.49 1.82
C GLY A 73 -28.65 17.78 3.16
N GLN A 74 -28.19 16.52 3.30
CA GLN A 74 -28.26 15.81 4.57
C GLN A 74 -27.10 16.21 5.50
N ASP A 75 -27.43 16.48 6.76
CA ASP A 75 -26.46 16.77 7.82
C ASP A 75 -25.86 15.50 8.39
N ILE A 76 -24.55 15.51 8.60
CA ILE A 76 -23.80 14.46 9.30
C ILE A 76 -23.26 15.05 10.60
N LYS A 77 -23.79 14.55 11.72
CA LYS A 77 -23.51 15.05 13.08
C LYS A 77 -22.72 14.02 13.87
N LEU A 78 -21.61 14.47 14.44
CA LEU A 78 -20.78 13.70 15.35
C LEU A 78 -20.46 14.56 16.55
N ARG A 79 -20.67 14.01 17.74
CA ARG A 79 -20.25 14.63 18.99
C ARG A 79 -19.17 13.80 19.63
N LEU A 80 -17.99 14.41 19.79
CA LEU A 80 -16.85 13.80 20.46
C LEU A 80 -16.84 14.27 21.91
N SER A 81 -16.64 13.33 22.83
CA SER A 81 -16.54 13.57 24.26
C SER A 81 -15.36 12.81 24.87
N GLY A 82 -14.88 13.25 26.04
CA GLY A 82 -13.68 12.67 26.65
C GLY A 82 -12.38 13.10 25.96
N LEU A 83 -12.39 14.20 25.21
CA LEU A 83 -11.18 14.75 24.63
C LEU A 83 -10.25 15.24 25.75
N GLN A 84 -8.97 14.91 25.66
CA GLN A 84 -7.98 15.49 26.57
C GLN A 84 -7.94 17.00 26.33
N ARG A 85 -7.90 17.81 27.39
CA ARG A 85 -7.86 19.26 27.26
C ARG A 85 -6.66 19.62 26.39
N ALA A 86 -6.94 20.11 25.18
CA ALA A 86 -5.92 20.73 24.36
C ALA A 86 -5.59 22.06 25.03
N ASP A 87 -4.59 22.06 25.91
CA ASP A 87 -3.96 23.30 26.31
C ASP A 87 -3.55 23.98 24.99
N ALA A 88 -4.01 25.21 24.76
CA ALA A 88 -3.98 25.90 23.47
C ALA A 88 -2.58 26.03 22.81
N ALA A 89 -1.53 25.55 23.47
CA ALA A 89 -0.18 25.40 22.93
C ALA A 89 -0.02 24.19 21.98
N ALA A 90 -0.90 23.19 22.01
CA ALA A 90 -0.76 21.97 21.18
C ALA A 90 -1.49 22.03 19.83
N ALA A 91 -2.41 22.98 19.63
CA ALA A 91 -3.26 23.06 18.42
C ALA A 91 -2.54 23.58 17.16
N GLY A 92 -1.22 23.82 17.22
CA GLY A 92 -0.41 24.28 16.08
C GLY A 92 0.85 23.47 15.80
N ALA A 93 1.11 22.39 16.54
CA ALA A 93 2.30 21.58 16.33
C ALA A 93 2.03 20.50 15.26
N MET A 94 2.49 20.73 14.03
CA MET A 94 3.03 19.62 13.24
C MET A 94 3.97 18.79 14.12
N PRO A 95 4.09 17.47 13.93
CA PRO A 95 5.20 16.74 14.53
C PRO A 95 6.49 17.32 13.96
N ALA A 96 7.10 18.24 14.70
CA ALA A 96 8.50 18.57 14.53
C ALA A 96 9.25 17.27 14.80
N THR A 97 10.10 16.91 13.83
CA THR A 97 11.18 15.92 13.93
C THR A 97 11.60 15.66 15.38
N PRO A 98 11.71 14.39 15.82
CA PRO A 98 11.98 14.09 17.22
C PRO A 98 13.32 14.70 17.64
N ALA A 99 13.25 15.78 18.43
CA ALA A 99 14.34 16.22 19.25
C ALA A 99 14.52 15.16 20.34
N LEU A 100 15.72 14.59 20.43
CA LEU A 100 16.10 13.71 21.52
C LEU A 100 16.05 14.50 22.83
N THR A 101 14.97 14.33 23.60
CA THR A 101 14.92 14.73 24.99
C THR A 101 14.61 13.52 25.87
N THR A 102 15.68 13.06 26.48
CA THR A 102 15.83 12.19 27.64
C THR A 102 14.57 12.09 28.51
N ALA A 103 13.77 11.04 28.29
CA ALA A 103 12.77 10.60 29.24
C ALA A 103 13.47 9.77 30.33
N VAL A 104 13.51 10.32 31.54
CA VAL A 104 13.82 9.59 32.77
C VAL A 104 12.71 8.57 32.99
N VAL A 105 12.90 7.37 32.45
CA VAL A 105 12.11 6.18 32.81
C VAL A 105 12.76 5.60 34.06
N ALA A 106 11.98 5.49 35.14
CA ALA A 106 12.35 4.72 36.31
C ALA A 106 12.52 3.24 35.89
N TYR A 107 13.77 2.83 35.71
CA TYR A 107 14.14 1.49 35.26
C TYR A 107 14.04 0.47 36.39
N HIS A 108 13.22 -0.56 36.20
CA HIS A 108 13.39 -1.86 36.83
C HIS A 108 14.54 -2.61 36.10
N PRO A 109 15.66 -2.95 36.77
CA PRO A 109 16.81 -3.63 36.17
C PRO A 109 16.68 -5.14 36.42
N PRO A 110 16.42 -6.00 35.41
CA PRO A 110 17.56 -6.53 34.64
C PRO A 110 17.21 -7.08 33.22
N ILE A 111 16.26 -6.51 32.47
CA ILE A 111 15.93 -7.04 31.12
C ILE A 111 16.72 -6.33 29.99
N VAL A 112 17.34 -5.19 30.28
CA VAL A 112 17.98 -4.33 29.26
C VAL A 112 19.37 -4.83 28.82
N ALA A 113 19.98 -5.80 29.51
CA ALA A 113 21.30 -6.32 29.12
C ALA A 113 21.26 -7.28 27.91
N GLY A 114 20.11 -7.86 27.58
CA GLY A 114 20.01 -8.85 26.48
C GLY A 114 19.89 -8.24 25.08
N VAL A 115 19.17 -7.12 24.95
CA VAL A 115 18.78 -6.58 23.63
C VAL A 115 19.90 -5.76 22.96
N ALA A 116 20.79 -5.15 23.76
CA ALA A 116 21.91 -4.35 23.23
C ALA A 116 23.03 -5.22 22.60
N LEU A 117 23.16 -6.49 23.02
CA LEU A 117 24.18 -7.40 22.47
C LEU A 117 23.77 -7.96 21.10
N VAL A 118 22.48 -8.21 20.88
CA VAL A 118 21.98 -8.78 19.62
C VAL A 118 22.01 -7.76 18.48
N THR A 119 21.64 -6.50 18.74
CA THR A 119 21.69 -5.43 17.74
C THR A 119 23.12 -5.03 17.35
N GLY A 120 24.06 -5.04 18.31
CA GLY A 120 25.47 -4.77 18.05
C GLY A 120 26.13 -5.80 17.12
N ILE A 121 25.82 -7.08 17.30
CA ILE A 121 26.37 -8.17 16.46
C ILE A 121 25.77 -8.12 15.04
N LEU A 122 24.47 -7.83 14.91
CA LEU A 122 23.81 -7.74 13.61
C LEU A 122 24.38 -6.59 12.76
N ALA A 123 24.61 -5.41 13.38
CA ALA A 123 25.21 -4.27 12.70
C ALA A 123 26.65 -4.55 12.24
N LEU A 124 27.43 -5.29 13.03
CA LEU A 124 28.79 -5.68 12.69
C LEU A 124 28.83 -6.63 11.48
N VAL A 125 27.92 -7.62 11.43
CA VAL A 125 27.83 -8.58 10.31
C VAL A 125 27.45 -7.89 9.01
N VAL A 126 26.48 -6.96 9.05
CA VAL A 126 26.07 -6.17 7.88
C VAL A 126 27.21 -5.26 7.41
N PHE A 127 27.94 -4.61 8.34
CA PHE A 127 29.06 -3.74 8.00
C PHE A 127 30.24 -4.51 7.37
N VAL A 128 30.59 -5.67 7.91
CA VAL A 128 31.63 -6.54 7.34
C VAL A 128 31.24 -7.06 5.96
N ALA A 129 29.97 -7.44 5.75
CA ALA A 129 29.47 -7.87 4.45
C ALA A 129 29.48 -6.74 3.40
N TYR A 130 29.24 -5.49 3.83
CA TYR A 130 29.28 -4.32 2.94
C TYR A 130 30.71 -3.97 2.52
N VAL A 131 31.67 -4.00 3.45
CA VAL A 131 33.08 -3.69 3.15
C VAL A 131 33.73 -4.75 2.27
N LEU A 132 33.37 -6.04 2.44
CA LEU A 132 33.90 -7.13 1.61
C LEU A 132 33.33 -7.19 0.18
N ARG A 133 32.18 -6.55 -0.09
CA ARG A 133 31.61 -6.43 -1.45
C ARG A 133 32.26 -5.32 -2.28
N SER A 134 33.00 -4.40 -1.65
CA SER A 134 33.70 -3.33 -2.33
C SER A 134 35.07 -3.80 -2.85
N LYS A 135 35.06 -4.71 -3.84
CA LYS A 135 36.24 -4.93 -4.70
C LYS A 135 36.20 -3.90 -5.85
N PRO A 136 37.22 -3.05 -6.01
CA PRO A 136 37.28 -2.09 -7.11
C PRO A 136 37.50 -2.83 -8.43
N GLN A 137 36.54 -2.73 -9.35
CA GLN A 137 36.76 -3.10 -10.74
C GLN A 137 37.66 -2.03 -11.37
N HIS A 138 38.96 -2.32 -11.41
CA HIS A 138 39.89 -1.58 -12.26
C HIS A 138 39.58 -1.87 -13.74
N ALA A 139 39.28 -0.78 -14.44
CA ALA A 139 39.38 -0.51 -15.87
C ALA A 139 39.81 -1.65 -16.81
N VAL A 140 38.94 -1.94 -17.78
CA VAL A 140 39.35 -2.20 -19.17
C VAL A 140 38.43 -1.37 -20.08
N ALA A 141 39.04 -0.41 -20.78
CA ALA A 141 38.43 0.29 -21.90
C ALA A 141 38.42 -0.61 -23.13
N VAL A 142 37.29 -0.70 -23.86
CA VAL A 142 37.16 -0.77 -25.33
C VAL A 142 35.69 -0.51 -25.68
N ALA A 143 35.40 0.54 -26.45
CA ALA A 143 34.19 0.65 -27.29
C ALA A 143 34.48 -0.05 -28.65
N PRO A 144 33.51 -0.53 -29.47
CA PRO A 144 32.18 0.05 -29.68
C PRO A 144 31.01 -0.94 -29.98
N ALA A 145 29.81 -0.37 -30.08
CA ALA A 145 28.64 -0.77 -30.89
C ALA A 145 27.95 -2.14 -30.67
N GLY A 146 26.65 -2.04 -30.38
CA GLY A 146 25.63 -3.06 -30.66
C GLY A 146 25.33 -4.01 -29.50
N THR A 147 24.12 -3.93 -28.94
CA THR A 147 23.12 -5.02 -28.86
C THR A 147 22.06 -4.58 -27.85
N SER A 148 20.81 -4.50 -28.30
CA SER A 148 19.61 -4.13 -27.55
C SER A 148 19.19 -5.15 -26.46
N THR A 149 20.10 -6.01 -25.99
CA THR A 149 19.83 -7.14 -25.08
C THR A 149 20.08 -6.78 -23.60
N SER A 150 20.73 -5.65 -23.30
CA SER A 150 21.05 -5.29 -21.91
C SER A 150 19.81 -4.88 -21.10
N ALA A 151 18.81 -4.26 -21.74
CA ALA A 151 17.62 -3.76 -21.05
C ALA A 151 16.77 -4.90 -20.45
N ASP A 152 16.53 -5.97 -21.21
CA ASP A 152 15.74 -7.12 -20.75
C ASP A 152 16.46 -7.91 -19.65
N GLY A 153 17.80 -7.97 -19.73
CA GLY A 153 18.63 -8.57 -18.69
C GLY A 153 18.58 -7.82 -17.36
N ASP A 154 18.60 -6.49 -17.41
CA ASP A 154 18.50 -5.63 -16.24
C ASP A 154 17.11 -5.72 -15.59
N GLU A 155 16.04 -5.74 -16.39
CA GLU A 155 14.67 -5.89 -15.87
C GLU A 155 14.45 -7.27 -15.24
N ARG A 156 14.98 -8.34 -15.85
CA ARG A 156 14.95 -9.69 -15.28
C ARG A 156 15.66 -9.76 -13.94
N GLN A 157 16.83 -9.12 -13.84
CA GLN A 157 17.63 -9.09 -12.62
C GLN A 157 16.95 -8.28 -11.51
N ALA A 158 16.18 -7.24 -11.85
CA ALA A 158 15.37 -6.50 -10.90
C ALA A 158 14.18 -7.33 -10.37
N LEU A 159 13.48 -8.08 -11.23
CA LEU A 159 12.38 -8.96 -10.84
C LEU A 159 12.84 -10.09 -9.92
N LEU A 160 14.00 -10.70 -10.20
CA LEU A 160 14.58 -11.72 -9.32
C LEU A 160 14.90 -11.18 -7.92
N GLN A 161 15.40 -9.95 -7.83
CA GLN A 161 15.67 -9.30 -6.54
C GLN A 161 14.38 -8.94 -5.80
N SER A 162 13.34 -8.53 -6.53
CA SER A 162 12.00 -8.28 -5.96
C SER A 162 11.43 -9.54 -5.31
N ILE A 163 11.50 -10.69 -6.01
CA ILE A 163 11.04 -11.98 -5.47
C ILE A 163 11.85 -12.40 -4.24
N ALA A 164 13.18 -12.24 -4.26
CA ALA A 164 14.03 -12.59 -3.11
C ALA A 164 13.67 -11.75 -1.87
N ARG A 165 13.46 -10.44 -2.05
CA ARG A 165 13.03 -9.55 -0.95
C ARG A 165 11.66 -9.95 -0.40
N LEU A 166 10.74 -10.35 -1.27
CA LEU A 166 9.40 -10.77 -0.87
C LEU A 166 9.45 -12.09 -0.07
N ASP A 167 10.33 -13.02 -0.46
CA ASP A 167 10.58 -14.25 0.31
C ASP A 167 11.21 -13.93 1.69
N ASP A 168 12.15 -12.98 1.77
CA ASP A 168 12.75 -12.53 3.04
C ASP A 168 11.70 -11.90 3.98
N MET A 169 10.82 -11.04 3.47
CA MET A 169 9.74 -10.40 4.25
C MET A 169 8.72 -11.42 4.78
N TYR A 170 8.39 -12.44 3.98
CA TYR A 170 7.52 -13.54 4.43
C TYR A 170 8.20 -14.40 5.51
N ALA A 171 9.48 -14.72 5.34
CA ALA A 171 10.26 -15.45 6.34
C ALA A 171 10.43 -14.66 7.66
N ALA A 172 10.47 -13.32 7.57
CA ALA A 172 10.49 -12.43 8.73
C ALA A 172 9.12 -12.26 9.41
N GLY A 173 8.03 -12.77 8.82
CA GLY A 173 6.67 -12.63 9.33
C GLY A 173 6.07 -11.23 9.13
N GLU A 174 6.72 -10.37 8.33
CA GLU A 174 6.25 -9.02 8.02
C GLU A 174 5.13 -9.00 6.96
N LEU A 175 4.94 -10.13 6.25
CA LEU A 175 3.94 -10.28 5.20
C LEU A 175 3.02 -11.48 5.46
N GLY A 176 1.71 -11.24 5.53
CA GLY A 176 0.71 -12.30 5.66
C GLY A 176 0.66 -13.23 4.44
N GLU A 177 0.32 -14.50 4.67
CA GLU A 177 0.35 -15.57 3.65
C GLU A 177 -0.50 -15.26 2.40
N ASP A 178 -1.71 -14.75 2.58
CA ASP A 178 -2.60 -14.39 1.47
C ASP A 178 -1.97 -13.32 0.57
N ASN A 179 -1.32 -12.32 1.15
CA ASN A 179 -0.63 -11.26 0.42
C ASN A 179 0.65 -11.78 -0.25
N TYR A 180 1.40 -12.67 0.41
CA TYR A 180 2.59 -13.30 -0.13
C TYR A 180 2.28 -14.10 -1.42
N VAL A 181 1.24 -14.94 -1.39
CA VAL A 181 0.87 -15.78 -2.54
C VAL A 181 0.45 -14.94 -3.74
N VAL A 182 -0.35 -13.89 -3.53
CA VAL A 182 -0.81 -12.99 -4.59
C VAL A 182 0.37 -12.28 -5.25
N LEU A 183 1.23 -11.65 -4.45
CA LEU A 183 2.36 -10.87 -4.95
C LEU A 183 3.41 -11.77 -5.63
N ARG A 184 3.74 -12.92 -5.03
CA ARG A 184 4.70 -13.87 -5.60
C ARG A 184 4.24 -14.44 -6.93
N THR A 185 2.95 -14.70 -7.09
CA THR A 185 2.39 -15.20 -8.34
C THR A 185 2.42 -14.15 -9.44
N ALA A 186 2.15 -12.88 -9.10
CA ALA A 186 2.22 -11.77 -10.05
C ALA A 186 3.66 -11.54 -10.57
N GLU A 187 4.63 -11.48 -9.67
CA GLU A 187 6.05 -11.27 -10.02
C GLU A 187 6.62 -12.43 -10.84
N LYS A 188 6.29 -13.68 -10.48
CA LYS A 188 6.68 -14.85 -11.27
C LYS A 188 6.10 -14.83 -12.68
N ARG A 189 4.84 -14.41 -12.84
CA ARG A 189 4.21 -14.31 -14.17
C ARG A 189 4.95 -13.31 -15.05
N ARG A 190 5.33 -12.16 -14.49
CA ARG A 190 6.11 -11.13 -15.21
C ARG A 190 7.48 -11.64 -15.62
N LEU A 191 8.14 -12.42 -14.75
CA LEU A 191 9.43 -13.02 -15.06
C LEU A 191 9.34 -14.05 -16.20
N VAL A 192 8.27 -14.86 -16.23
CA VAL A 192 8.03 -15.82 -17.32
C VAL A 192 7.84 -15.11 -18.65
N GLN A 193 6.99 -14.07 -18.69
CA GLN A 193 6.74 -13.25 -19.88
C GLN A 193 8.02 -12.61 -20.45
N LEU A 194 8.93 -12.18 -19.57
CA LEU A 194 10.22 -11.61 -19.98
C LEU A 194 11.23 -12.67 -20.45
N SER A 195 11.02 -13.94 -20.09
CA SER A 195 11.92 -15.05 -20.41
C SER A 195 11.49 -15.89 -21.62
N GLU A 196 10.22 -15.80 -22.03
CA GLU A 196 9.74 -16.46 -23.24
C GLU A 196 10.12 -15.61 -24.47
N PRO A 197 10.86 -16.16 -25.45
CA PRO A 197 11.05 -15.49 -26.73
C PRO A 197 9.69 -15.34 -27.43
N PRO A 198 9.46 -14.25 -28.19
CA PRO A 198 8.19 -14.02 -28.86
C PRO A 198 7.86 -15.21 -29.76
N VAL A 199 6.75 -15.89 -29.46
CA VAL A 199 6.17 -16.91 -30.34
C VAL A 199 5.54 -16.14 -31.50
N ASP A 200 6.19 -16.22 -32.67
CA ASP A 200 5.72 -15.65 -33.92
C ASP A 200 4.42 -16.35 -34.35
N ASP A 201 3.29 -15.65 -34.22
CA ASP A 201 1.94 -16.16 -34.51
C ASP A 201 1.60 -16.11 -36.03
N SER A 202 2.59 -16.26 -36.90
CA SER A 202 2.45 -16.08 -38.36
C SER A 202 2.32 -17.37 -39.18
N THR A 203 2.04 -18.51 -38.55
CA THR A 203 1.70 -19.76 -39.27
C THR A 203 0.38 -20.37 -38.81
N ASP A 204 -0.74 -19.65 -39.02
CA ASP A 204 -2.05 -20.31 -39.18
C ASP A 204 -2.97 -19.56 -40.16
N SER A 205 -2.42 -19.08 -41.28
CA SER A 205 -3.20 -18.41 -42.34
C SER A 205 -3.00 -19.04 -43.72
N ALA A 206 -2.51 -20.28 -43.79
CA ALA A 206 -2.27 -21.00 -45.05
C ALA A 206 -2.75 -22.46 -45.00
N ALA A 207 -3.99 -22.72 -44.56
CA ALA A 207 -4.61 -24.03 -44.73
C ALA A 207 -6.15 -24.04 -44.65
N VAL A 208 -6.86 -23.00 -45.10
CA VAL A 208 -8.32 -23.13 -45.35
C VAL A 208 -8.71 -22.32 -46.58
N GLU A 209 -8.12 -22.67 -47.72
CA GLU A 209 -8.59 -22.22 -49.04
C GLU A 209 -8.77 -23.46 -49.93
N ALA A 210 -9.71 -24.31 -49.54
CA ALA A 210 -10.36 -25.29 -50.40
C ALA A 210 -11.66 -25.71 -49.72
N GLU A 211 -12.72 -24.94 -49.93
CA GLU A 211 -14.01 -25.46 -50.41
C GLU A 211 -15.00 -24.31 -50.55
N VAL A 212 -14.93 -23.71 -51.73
CA VAL A 212 -15.93 -22.83 -52.33
C VAL A 212 -17.18 -23.67 -52.66
N SER A 213 -18.30 -23.31 -52.02
CA SER A 213 -19.61 -23.03 -52.63
C SER A 213 -20.08 -23.91 -53.81
N THR A 214 -21.15 -24.69 -53.60
CA THR A 214 -22.41 -24.67 -54.39
C THR A 214 -23.49 -25.42 -53.59
N ASP A 215 -24.36 -24.73 -52.86
CA ASP A 215 -25.72 -24.27 -53.23
C ASP A 215 -26.83 -25.35 -53.09
N PRO A 216 -28.01 -25.03 -52.51
CA PRO A 216 -29.04 -25.98 -52.12
C PRO A 216 -30.24 -26.06 -53.09
N GLY A 217 -30.85 -27.25 -53.19
CA GLY A 217 -32.28 -27.41 -53.49
C GLY A 217 -32.70 -27.72 -54.93
N GLN A 218 -33.29 -28.90 -55.12
CA GLN A 218 -34.36 -29.28 -56.08
C GLN A 218 -34.72 -30.75 -55.76
N SER A 219 -35.88 -31.09 -55.18
CA SER A 219 -37.24 -31.22 -55.74
C SER A 219 -37.42 -32.33 -56.79
N ASP A 220 -38.45 -33.15 -56.55
CA ASP A 220 -39.18 -34.08 -57.41
C ASP A 220 -38.51 -35.41 -57.86
N ALA A 221 -39.00 -36.53 -57.31
CA ALA A 221 -40.01 -37.39 -57.94
C ALA A 221 -40.37 -38.58 -57.03
#